data_AF-A0A935XAC7-F1
#
_entry.id   AF-A0A935XAC7-F1
#
_cell.length_a   1.000
_cell.length_b   1.000
_cell.length_c   1.000
_cell.angle_alpha   90.00
_cell.angle_beta   90.00
_cell.angle_gamma   90.00
#
_symmetry.space_group_name_H-M   'P 1'
#
loop_
_entity.id
_entity.type
_entity.pdbx_description
1 polymer ?
#
loop_
_entity_poly.entity_id
_entity_poly.type
_entity_poly.pdbx_seq_one_letter_code
_entity_poly.pdbx_strand_id
1 'polypeptide(L)'
;MRSRPLVAAVLFVGLASALPAQTPVSVSGTDRFTLKARSNGVEYRVDVSLPPGLDTMSVRPPVFVVTDANLAFNTVHETVTMLGISGEMAPVIVVGVGYPETDGRGYTPAYIVNRTRDYTPTNAAGMPGGGGSAAFLAFLKDELVPMMEAKYRADPTRRGLGGHSLGGLFATYALLHEPGFFSRYWIGSPSLWWDNQLSFSWVPKVKAGATQPHGRAYLTVGAKESVVMVPPMQRMAVELKRNFPELRVGSQVYPDESHGSVVGGAISRALRFLYGEFGRPTVALSPAAKAEYAGDWTGTGLSLRLRPTAKGVAISFTYSGQTMVDTLAAASRDTLFSAGTMSAQFVAVRDAKGRIAKLKGTMLGATQDYVRGKK
;
A
#
# COMPACT_ATOMS: atom_id res chain seq x y z
N MET A 1 -68.56 54.71 1.06
CA MET A 1 -67.25 54.46 1.70
C MET A 1 -66.96 52.97 1.65
N ARG A 2 -66.03 52.51 0.80
CA ARG A 2 -65.61 51.10 0.72
C ARG A 2 -64.37 50.90 1.59
N SER A 3 -64.47 50.02 2.59
CA SER A 3 -63.34 49.59 3.43
C SER A 3 -62.41 48.69 2.63
N ARG A 4 -61.11 49.02 2.63
CA ARG A 4 -60.04 48.16 2.12
C ARG A 4 -59.49 47.33 3.28
N PRO A 5 -59.25 46.01 3.15
CA PRO A 5 -58.60 45.25 4.19
C PRO A 5 -57.09 45.54 4.18
N LEU A 6 -56.51 45.79 5.35
CA LEU A 6 -55.06 45.78 5.55
C LEU A 6 -54.56 44.34 5.42
N VAL A 7 -53.73 44.06 4.42
CA VAL A 7 -52.95 42.83 4.35
C VAL A 7 -51.69 43.04 5.19
N ALA A 8 -51.60 42.37 6.33
CA ALA A 8 -50.37 42.34 7.12
C ALA A 8 -49.34 41.45 6.42
N ALA A 9 -48.28 42.05 5.90
CA ALA A 9 -47.14 41.32 5.38
C ALA A 9 -46.34 40.75 6.57
N VAL A 10 -46.46 39.45 6.82
CA VAL A 10 -45.60 38.74 7.78
C VAL A 10 -44.23 38.56 7.11
N LEU A 11 -43.25 39.37 7.52
CA LEU A 11 -41.85 39.14 7.16
C LEU A 11 -41.37 37.86 7.88
N PHE A 12 -41.25 36.76 7.14
CA PHE A 12 -40.44 35.63 7.57
C PHE A 12 -38.97 36.04 7.44
N VAL A 13 -38.39 36.58 8.51
CA VAL A 13 -36.93 36.66 8.66
C VAL A 13 -36.46 35.23 8.90
N GLY A 14 -36.20 34.50 7.83
CA GLY A 14 -35.52 33.21 7.91
C GLY A 14 -34.14 33.44 8.52
N LEU A 15 -33.93 32.97 9.76
CA LEU A 15 -32.58 32.79 10.28
C LEU A 15 -31.89 31.75 9.41
N ALA A 16 -31.25 32.19 8.32
CA ALA A 16 -30.20 31.41 7.70
C ALA A 16 -29.07 31.34 8.74
N SER A 17 -29.04 30.26 9.51
CA SER A 17 -27.93 29.97 10.41
C SER A 17 -26.69 29.87 9.53
N ALA A 18 -25.85 30.91 9.52
CA ALA A 18 -24.59 30.87 8.81
C ALA A 18 -23.81 29.66 9.36
N LEU A 19 -23.36 28.77 8.47
CA LEU A 19 -22.52 27.67 8.87
C LEU A 19 -21.31 28.25 9.63
N PRO A 20 -20.88 27.62 10.73
CA PRO A 20 -19.69 28.05 11.44
C PRO A 20 -18.48 28.05 10.48
N ALA A 21 -17.51 28.91 10.77
CA ALA A 21 -16.29 29.02 9.97
C ALA A 21 -15.64 27.64 9.79
N GLN A 22 -15.47 27.24 8.53
CA GLN A 22 -14.94 25.93 8.19
C GLN A 22 -13.42 26.00 8.14
N THR A 23 -12.75 25.02 8.73
CA THR A 23 -11.30 24.82 8.58
C THR A 23 -11.06 23.65 7.62
N PRO A 24 -10.14 23.77 6.66
CA PRO A 24 -9.77 22.64 5.81
C PRO A 24 -9.30 21.45 6.64
N VAL A 25 -9.69 20.24 6.21
CA VAL A 25 -9.21 19.00 6.84
C VAL A 25 -7.75 18.78 6.48
N SER A 26 -6.92 18.53 7.48
CA SER A 26 -5.54 18.05 7.30
C SER A 26 -5.47 16.56 7.59
N VAL A 27 -4.73 15.81 6.77
CA VAL A 27 -4.51 14.37 6.95
C VAL A 27 -3.24 14.16 7.77
N SER A 28 -3.37 13.52 8.93
CA SER A 28 -2.24 13.32 9.86
C SER A 28 -1.16 12.41 9.27
N GLY A 29 0.10 12.68 9.58
CA GLY A 29 1.22 11.87 9.09
C GLY A 29 1.47 11.97 7.59
N THR A 30 1.03 13.08 6.97
CA THR A 30 1.24 13.34 5.55
C THR A 30 1.95 14.66 5.28
N ASP A 31 2.80 14.68 4.25
CA ASP A 31 3.46 15.86 3.71
C ASP A 31 3.10 16.04 2.23
N ARG A 32 3.16 17.29 1.72
CA ARG A 32 3.05 17.59 0.28
C ARG A 32 4.12 18.58 -0.14
N PHE A 33 4.70 18.36 -1.32
CA PHE A 33 5.56 19.32 -2.00
C PHE A 33 5.46 19.16 -3.52
N THR A 34 6.01 20.12 -4.28
CA THR A 34 6.21 19.96 -5.73
C THR A 34 7.67 19.67 -6.04
N LEU A 35 7.91 18.90 -7.10
CA LEU A 35 9.24 18.57 -7.57
C LEU A 35 9.27 18.63 -9.10
N LYS A 36 10.13 19.50 -9.64
CA LYS A 36 10.37 19.58 -11.08
C LYS A 36 11.38 18.52 -11.50
N ALA A 37 10.94 17.57 -12.32
CA ALA A 37 11.78 16.50 -12.83
C ALA A 37 12.80 17.02 -13.83
N ARG A 38 14.06 16.59 -13.69
CA ARG A 38 15.12 16.91 -14.65
C ARG A 38 14.97 16.11 -15.94
N SER A 39 14.39 14.90 -15.88
CA SER A 39 14.25 14.01 -17.03
C SER A 39 13.33 14.54 -18.14
N ASN A 40 12.32 15.36 -17.80
CA ASN A 40 11.33 15.87 -18.76
C ASN A 40 10.87 17.32 -18.49
N GLY A 41 11.39 17.99 -17.45
CA GLY A 41 11.03 19.36 -17.10
C GLY A 41 9.63 19.52 -16.50
N VAL A 42 8.90 18.43 -16.27
CA VAL A 42 7.54 18.43 -15.71
C VAL A 42 7.60 18.67 -14.20
N GLU A 43 6.69 19.49 -13.70
CA GLU A 43 6.46 19.63 -12.27
C GLU A 43 5.44 18.61 -11.77
N TYR A 44 5.85 17.82 -10.77
CA TYR A 44 5.01 16.82 -10.13
C TYR A 44 4.60 17.29 -8.74
N ARG A 45 3.35 16.99 -8.36
CA ARG A 45 2.92 17.00 -6.96
C ARG A 45 3.36 15.69 -6.32
N VAL A 46 4.03 15.77 -5.19
CA VAL A 46 4.44 14.62 -4.39
C VAL A 46 3.74 14.67 -3.04
N ASP A 47 2.96 13.64 -2.75
CA ASP A 47 2.32 13.41 -1.46
C ASP A 47 3.07 12.30 -0.72
N VAL A 48 3.45 12.50 0.53
CA VAL A 48 4.16 11.50 1.33
C VAL A 48 3.30 11.12 2.52
N SER A 49 3.15 9.83 2.77
CA SER A 49 2.56 9.30 4.00
C SER A 49 3.63 8.52 4.78
N LEU A 50 3.74 8.87 6.06
CA LEU A 50 4.69 8.27 6.98
C LEU A 50 3.97 7.28 7.89
N PRO A 51 4.54 6.08 8.13
CA PRO A 51 3.94 5.15 9.06
C PRO A 51 4.09 5.68 10.50
N PRO A 52 3.12 5.41 11.40
CA PRO A 52 3.20 5.84 12.79
C PRO A 52 4.48 5.37 13.48
N GLY A 53 5.17 6.30 14.16
CA GLY A 53 6.36 5.99 14.95
C GLY A 53 7.65 5.77 14.15
N LEU A 54 7.71 6.24 12.90
CA LEU A 54 8.88 6.15 12.00
C LEU A 54 10.22 6.41 12.71
N ASP A 55 10.31 7.48 13.50
CA ASP A 55 11.55 7.90 14.19
C ASP A 55 12.05 6.89 15.23
N THR A 56 11.16 6.02 15.73
CA THR A 56 11.46 5.02 16.76
C THR A 56 11.59 3.61 16.20
N MET A 57 11.46 3.42 14.88
CA MET A 57 11.54 2.10 14.25
C MET A 57 12.98 1.58 14.24
N SER A 58 13.17 0.33 14.66
CA SER A 58 14.46 -0.37 14.57
C SER A 58 14.76 -0.89 13.16
N VAL A 59 13.73 -1.05 12.32
CA VAL A 59 13.84 -1.53 10.94
C VAL A 59 13.44 -0.41 9.99
N ARG A 60 14.25 -0.19 8.96
CA ARG A 60 13.97 0.79 7.90
C ARG A 60 12.75 0.33 7.08
N PRO A 61 11.67 1.13 6.99
CA PRO A 61 10.54 0.80 6.13
C PRO A 61 10.91 1.01 4.65
N PRO A 62 10.30 0.28 3.70
CA PRO A 62 10.48 0.55 2.28
C PRO A 62 9.67 1.76 1.81
N VAL A 63 9.99 2.25 0.61
CA VAL A 63 9.18 3.20 -0.14
C VAL A 63 8.22 2.45 -1.08
N PHE A 64 6.94 2.81 -1.05
CA PHE A 64 5.94 2.40 -2.03
C PHE A 64 5.46 3.61 -2.82
N VAL A 65 5.87 3.71 -4.08
CA VAL A 65 5.42 4.74 -5.01
C VAL A 65 4.04 4.39 -5.52
N VAL A 66 3.10 5.33 -5.51
CA VAL A 66 1.78 5.15 -6.13
C VAL A 66 1.51 6.25 -7.16
N THR A 67 1.08 5.85 -8.36
CA THR A 67 0.64 6.77 -9.41
C THR A 67 -0.71 7.40 -9.08
N ASP A 68 -1.12 8.41 -9.85
CA ASP A 68 -2.46 9.00 -9.74
C ASP A 68 -2.76 9.53 -8.32
N ALA A 69 -1.76 10.12 -7.63
CA ALA A 69 -1.91 10.56 -6.23
C ALA A 69 -3.05 11.57 -6.02
N ASN A 70 -3.40 12.34 -7.05
CA ASN A 70 -4.58 13.21 -7.08
C ASN A 70 -5.88 12.45 -6.72
N LEU A 71 -5.99 11.17 -7.05
CA LEU A 71 -7.17 10.34 -6.82
C LEU A 71 -6.95 9.24 -5.78
N ALA A 72 -5.75 8.67 -5.72
CA ALA A 72 -5.50 7.42 -4.98
C ALA A 72 -4.81 7.64 -3.62
N PHE A 73 -4.11 8.75 -3.41
CA PHE A 73 -3.20 8.89 -2.25
C PHE A 73 -3.91 8.71 -0.91
N ASN A 74 -5.05 9.37 -0.70
CA ASN A 74 -5.77 9.29 0.58
C ASN A 74 -6.26 7.86 0.87
N THR A 75 -6.77 7.15 -0.15
CA THR A 75 -7.21 5.76 -0.01
C THR A 75 -6.03 4.85 0.35
N VAL A 76 -4.87 5.04 -0.29
CA VAL A 76 -3.66 4.26 -0.01
C VAL A 76 -3.12 4.59 1.38
N HIS A 77 -3.05 5.87 1.75
CA HIS A 77 -2.62 6.34 3.07
C HIS A 77 -3.44 5.66 4.16
N GLU A 78 -4.77 5.79 4.12
CA GLU A 78 -5.62 5.25 5.17
C GLU A 78 -5.54 3.71 5.22
N THR A 79 -5.45 3.06 4.05
CA THR A 79 -5.31 1.60 3.99
C THR A 79 -3.98 1.13 4.60
N VAL A 80 -2.86 1.79 4.29
CA VAL A 80 -1.54 1.45 4.87
C VAL A 80 -1.53 1.72 6.37
N THR A 81 -2.10 2.84 6.81
CA THR A 81 -2.23 3.16 8.24
C THR A 81 -3.00 2.07 8.98
N MET A 82 -4.18 1.69 8.48
CA MET A 82 -5.01 0.66 9.11
C MET A 82 -4.37 -0.73 9.10
N LEU A 83 -3.80 -1.16 7.97
CA LEU A 83 -3.11 -2.45 7.88
C LEU A 83 -1.81 -2.49 8.70
N GLY A 84 -1.15 -1.34 8.88
CA GLY A 84 0.02 -1.19 9.74
C GLY A 84 -0.35 -1.27 11.22
N ILE A 85 -1.40 -0.57 11.65
CA ILE A 85 -1.92 -0.62 13.04
C ILE A 85 -2.44 -2.01 13.37
N SER A 86 -3.11 -2.70 12.43
CA SER A 86 -3.55 -4.07 12.65
C SER A 86 -2.39 -5.07 12.67
N GLY A 87 -1.23 -4.74 12.10
CA GLY A 87 -0.08 -5.64 11.97
C GLY A 87 -0.16 -6.59 10.76
N GLU A 88 -1.13 -6.39 9.87
CA GLU A 88 -1.31 -7.17 8.64
C GLU A 88 -0.23 -6.90 7.58
N MET A 89 0.52 -5.79 7.72
CA MET A 89 1.69 -5.49 6.89
C MET A 89 2.82 -4.83 7.67
N ALA A 90 4.04 -4.96 7.14
CA ALA A 90 5.15 -4.14 7.61
C ALA A 90 4.86 -2.65 7.38
N PRO A 91 5.33 -1.74 8.23
CA PRO A 91 5.27 -0.30 7.97
C PRO A 91 5.91 0.07 6.63
N VAL A 92 5.30 0.99 5.89
CA VAL A 92 5.75 1.45 4.57
C VAL A 92 5.61 2.96 4.48
N ILE A 93 6.58 3.62 3.85
CA ILE A 93 6.47 5.02 3.45
C ILE A 93 5.78 5.05 2.09
N VAL A 94 4.62 5.70 1.99
CA VAL A 94 3.90 5.86 0.72
C VAL A 94 4.31 7.17 0.08
N VAL A 95 4.68 7.13 -1.20
CA VAL A 95 5.04 8.31 -2.00
C VAL A 95 4.09 8.37 -3.19
N GLY A 96 3.05 9.18 -3.07
CA GLY A 96 2.11 9.47 -4.15
C GLY A 96 2.70 10.45 -5.14
N VAL A 97 2.65 10.11 -6.43
CA VAL A 97 3.02 11.03 -7.52
C VAL A 97 1.77 11.43 -8.30
N GLY A 98 1.55 12.73 -8.37
CA GLY A 98 0.45 13.34 -9.08
C GLY A 98 0.89 14.63 -9.76
N TYR A 99 -0.09 15.46 -10.10
CA TYR A 99 0.10 16.70 -10.83
C TYR A 99 -0.38 17.90 -10.01
N PRO A 100 0.26 19.07 -10.13
CA PRO A 100 -0.26 20.30 -9.54
C PRO A 100 -1.72 20.53 -9.98
N GLU A 101 -2.58 20.85 -9.01
CA GLU A 101 -4.00 21.14 -9.26
C GLU A 101 -4.26 22.63 -9.15
N THR A 102 -5.18 23.13 -9.97
CA THR A 102 -5.63 24.52 -9.93
C THR A 102 -6.97 24.70 -9.18
N ASP A 103 -7.76 23.65 -9.03
CA ASP A 103 -9.14 23.71 -8.48
C ASP A 103 -9.43 22.73 -7.34
N GLY A 104 -8.46 21.89 -6.94
CA GLY A 104 -8.57 20.95 -5.82
C GLY A 104 -9.44 19.71 -6.06
N ARG A 105 -9.86 19.45 -7.32
CA ARG A 105 -10.81 18.36 -7.66
C ARG A 105 -10.15 17.10 -8.22
N GLY A 106 -8.82 17.09 -8.39
CA GLY A 106 -8.03 15.92 -8.80
C GLY A 106 -8.21 15.37 -10.23
N TYR A 107 -9.41 15.45 -10.81
CA TYR A 107 -9.74 14.90 -12.13
C TYR A 107 -10.07 16.01 -13.14
N THR A 108 -9.03 16.57 -13.75
CA THR A 108 -9.14 17.67 -14.73
C THR A 108 -8.66 17.23 -16.13
N PRO A 109 -9.00 17.97 -17.21
CA PRO A 109 -8.42 17.69 -18.53
C PRO A 109 -6.88 17.71 -18.53
N ALA A 110 -6.27 18.63 -17.78
CA ALA A 110 -4.81 18.70 -17.62
C ALA A 110 -4.24 17.45 -16.94
N TYR A 111 -4.92 16.94 -15.92
CA TYR A 111 -4.58 15.67 -15.28
C TYR A 111 -4.60 14.51 -16.27
N ILE A 112 -5.61 14.42 -17.15
CA ILE A 112 -5.72 13.37 -18.18
C ILE A 112 -4.57 13.45 -19.19
N VAL A 113 -4.22 14.65 -19.66
CA VAL A 113 -3.08 14.84 -20.58
C VAL A 113 -1.78 14.40 -19.92
N ASN A 114 -1.52 14.88 -18.70
CA ASN A 114 -0.28 14.59 -17.99
C ASN A 114 -0.10 13.10 -17.68
N ARG A 115 -1.14 12.43 -17.18
CA ARG A 115 -1.07 10.98 -16.90
C ARG A 115 -0.97 10.15 -18.18
N THR A 116 -1.59 10.59 -19.27
CA THR A 116 -1.48 9.91 -20.57
C THR A 116 -0.04 9.97 -21.05
N ARG A 117 0.60 11.15 -20.98
CA ARG A 117 2.02 11.31 -21.28
C ARG A 117 2.87 10.35 -20.46
N ASP A 118 2.77 10.40 -19.14
CA ASP A 118 3.73 9.71 -18.27
C ASP A 118 3.49 8.20 -18.21
N TYR A 119 2.25 7.74 -18.25
CA TYR A 119 1.93 6.34 -17.98
C TYR A 119 1.84 5.46 -19.22
N THR A 120 1.99 6.04 -20.41
CA THR A 120 1.93 5.30 -21.67
C THR A 120 3.29 5.26 -22.37
N PRO A 121 3.71 4.09 -22.86
CA PRO A 121 5.05 3.88 -23.42
C PRO A 121 5.20 4.43 -24.83
N THR A 122 4.10 4.67 -25.53
CA THR A 122 4.06 5.11 -26.94
C THR A 122 2.97 6.15 -27.15
N ASN A 123 3.11 6.94 -28.20
CA ASN A 123 2.07 7.85 -28.67
C ASN A 123 1.11 7.08 -29.61
N ALA A 124 0.11 6.41 -29.03
CA ALA A 124 -0.79 5.54 -29.78
C ALA A 124 -1.81 6.31 -30.62
N ALA A 125 -2.14 5.77 -31.79
CA ALA A 125 -3.20 6.30 -32.64
C ALA A 125 -4.55 6.26 -31.88
N GLY A 126 -5.28 7.38 -31.89
CA GLY A 126 -6.57 7.52 -31.18
C GLY A 126 -6.48 8.00 -29.73
N MET A 127 -5.28 8.03 -29.12
CA MET A 127 -5.02 8.64 -27.81
C MET A 127 -3.70 9.43 -27.83
N PRO A 128 -3.66 10.57 -28.54
CA PRO A 128 -2.44 11.35 -28.70
C PRO A 128 -1.98 11.97 -27.37
N GLY A 129 -0.67 12.19 -27.26
CA GLY A 129 -0.03 12.80 -26.09
C GLY A 129 0.64 11.79 -25.15
N GLY A 130 0.75 10.52 -25.58
CA GLY A 130 1.49 9.47 -24.88
C GLY A 130 2.99 9.41 -25.19
N GLY A 131 3.69 8.43 -24.63
CA GLY A 131 5.11 8.14 -24.94
C GLY A 131 6.14 8.62 -23.92
N GLY A 132 5.71 9.09 -22.75
CA GLY A 132 6.58 9.66 -21.71
C GLY A 132 7.04 8.68 -20.63
N SER A 133 6.67 7.39 -20.67
CA SER A 133 6.99 6.45 -19.60
C SER A 133 8.48 6.28 -19.30
N ALA A 134 9.35 6.35 -20.31
CA ALA A 134 10.79 6.28 -20.07
C ALA A 134 11.28 7.46 -19.21
N ALA A 135 10.86 8.68 -19.55
CA ALA A 135 11.28 9.88 -18.83
C ALA A 135 10.65 9.96 -17.42
N PHE A 136 9.40 9.50 -17.27
CA PHE A 136 8.77 9.41 -15.97
C PHE A 136 9.45 8.35 -15.08
N LEU A 137 9.82 7.19 -15.64
CA LEU A 137 10.57 6.17 -14.90
C LEU A 137 11.96 6.66 -14.47
N ALA A 138 12.66 7.40 -15.32
CA ALA A 138 13.93 8.04 -14.97
C ALA A 138 13.76 9.03 -13.80
N PHE A 139 12.70 9.85 -13.81
CA PHE A 139 12.38 10.73 -12.68
C PHE A 139 12.20 9.95 -11.36
N LEU A 140 11.46 8.85 -11.40
CA LEU A 140 11.27 8.02 -10.20
C LEU A 140 12.59 7.41 -9.72
N LYS A 141 13.37 6.85 -10.64
CA LYS A 141 14.57 6.06 -10.37
C LYS A 141 15.77 6.90 -9.94
N ASP A 142 15.98 8.02 -10.61
CA ASP A 142 17.20 8.81 -10.50
C ASP A 142 17.03 10.05 -9.61
N GLU A 143 15.77 10.40 -9.27
CA GLU A 143 15.46 11.62 -8.50
C GLU A 143 14.60 11.34 -7.29
N LEU A 144 13.34 10.92 -7.49
CA LEU A 144 12.35 10.90 -6.41
C LEU A 144 12.62 9.81 -5.37
N VAL A 145 12.76 8.54 -5.79
CA VAL A 145 12.95 7.43 -4.85
C VAL A 145 14.23 7.59 -4.03
N PRO A 146 15.41 7.90 -4.63
CA PRO A 146 16.63 8.15 -3.85
C PRO A 146 16.48 9.30 -2.85
N MET A 147 15.77 10.38 -3.22
CA MET A 147 15.50 11.51 -2.31
C MET A 147 14.67 11.07 -1.10
N MET A 148 13.63 10.26 -1.30
CA MET A 148 12.79 9.75 -0.21
C MET A 148 13.54 8.76 0.68
N GLU A 149 14.39 7.92 0.09
CA GLU A 149 15.23 6.99 0.83
C GLU A 149 16.23 7.70 1.74
N ALA A 150 16.87 8.75 1.25
CA ALA A 150 17.78 9.56 2.04
C ALA A 150 17.05 10.30 3.17
N LYS A 151 15.94 10.98 2.85
CA LYS A 151 15.18 11.79 3.82
C LYS A 151 14.61 10.96 4.98
N TYR A 152 14.04 9.80 4.68
CA TYR A 152 13.29 9.00 5.66
C TYR A 152 14.03 7.72 6.10
N ARG A 153 15.31 7.57 5.74
CA ARG A 153 16.14 6.39 6.06
C ARG A 153 15.47 5.08 5.62
N ALA A 154 14.88 5.09 4.42
CA ALA A 154 14.11 3.94 3.92
C ALA A 154 15.01 2.79 3.44
N ASP A 155 14.42 1.60 3.32
CA ASP A 155 15.09 0.39 2.84
C ASP A 155 15.06 0.29 1.30
N PRO A 156 16.21 0.41 0.62
CA PRO A 156 16.27 0.43 -0.84
C PRO A 156 16.04 -0.93 -1.49
N THR A 157 16.05 -2.03 -0.73
CA THR A 157 15.94 -3.40 -1.27
C THR A 157 14.48 -3.84 -1.47
N ARG A 158 13.53 -3.11 -0.87
CA ARG A 158 12.11 -3.49 -0.80
C ARG A 158 11.18 -2.45 -1.43
N ARG A 159 11.71 -1.59 -2.30
CA ARG A 159 10.97 -0.59 -3.08
C ARG A 159 9.78 -1.21 -3.80
N GLY A 160 8.66 -0.49 -3.82
CA GLY A 160 7.53 -0.88 -4.64
C GLY A 160 6.92 0.25 -5.45
N LEU A 161 6.15 -0.15 -6.47
CA LEU A 161 5.43 0.71 -7.39
C LEU A 161 4.01 0.18 -7.57
N GLY A 162 3.00 1.04 -7.49
CA GLY A 162 1.60 0.68 -7.67
C GLY A 162 0.87 1.67 -8.56
N GLY A 163 -0.06 1.16 -9.37
CA GLY A 163 -0.92 2.01 -10.17
C GLY A 163 -2.15 1.28 -10.70
N HIS A 164 -3.15 2.06 -11.10
CA HIS A 164 -4.42 1.58 -11.64
C HIS A 164 -4.65 2.08 -13.08
N SER A 165 -5.27 1.29 -13.95
CA SER A 165 -5.57 1.68 -15.34
C SER A 165 -4.27 1.97 -16.11
N LEU A 166 -4.08 3.18 -16.65
CA LEU A 166 -2.80 3.61 -17.23
C LEU A 166 -1.64 3.51 -16.22
N GLY A 167 -1.87 3.80 -14.93
CA GLY A 167 -0.87 3.59 -13.88
C GLY A 167 -0.46 2.12 -13.74
N GLY A 168 -1.38 1.19 -13.97
CA GLY A 168 -1.09 -0.25 -14.00
C GLY A 168 -0.30 -0.66 -15.25
N LEU A 169 -0.57 -0.03 -16.40
CA LEU A 169 0.25 -0.17 -17.61
C LEU A 169 1.68 0.34 -17.34
N PHE A 170 1.83 1.49 -16.69
CA PHE A 170 3.13 2.02 -16.31
C PHE A 170 3.87 1.13 -15.30
N ALA A 171 3.19 0.60 -14.29
CA ALA A 171 3.79 -0.36 -13.36
C ALA A 171 4.28 -1.62 -14.09
N THR A 172 3.54 -2.09 -15.10
CA THR A 172 3.96 -3.19 -15.98
C THR A 172 5.19 -2.80 -16.82
N TYR A 173 5.20 -1.59 -17.37
CA TYR A 173 6.33 -1.04 -18.12
C TYR A 173 7.60 -1.00 -17.26
N ALA A 174 7.52 -0.44 -16.05
CA ALA A 174 8.65 -0.35 -15.12
C ALA A 174 9.18 -1.72 -14.67
N LEU A 175 8.30 -2.69 -14.41
CA LEU A 175 8.68 -4.08 -14.09
C LEU A 175 9.54 -4.71 -15.19
N LEU A 176 9.22 -4.42 -16.45
CA LEU A 176 9.84 -5.07 -17.61
C LEU A 176 10.99 -4.24 -18.22
N HIS A 177 11.04 -2.92 -18.03
CA HIS A 177 12.12 -2.09 -18.60
C HIS A 177 13.24 -1.77 -17.60
N GLU A 178 12.95 -1.81 -16.30
CA GLU A 178 13.95 -1.61 -15.23
C GLU A 178 13.88 -2.75 -14.21
N PRO A 179 14.07 -4.01 -14.65
CA PRO A 179 13.98 -5.16 -13.76
C PRO A 179 14.98 -5.04 -12.62
N GLY A 180 14.47 -5.10 -11.38
CA GLY A 180 15.26 -5.07 -10.16
C GLY A 180 15.39 -3.71 -9.47
N PHE A 181 14.94 -2.61 -10.09
CA PHE A 181 14.89 -1.33 -9.38
C PHE A 181 13.79 -1.29 -8.32
N PHE A 182 12.57 -1.70 -8.68
CA PHE A 182 11.52 -2.04 -7.71
C PHE A 182 11.43 -3.56 -7.57
N SER A 183 11.01 -4.04 -6.39
CA SER A 183 10.84 -5.48 -6.11
C SER A 183 9.39 -5.84 -5.75
N ARG A 184 8.47 -4.86 -5.74
CA ARG A 184 7.07 -5.03 -5.32
C ARG A 184 6.15 -4.21 -6.20
N TYR A 185 5.23 -4.86 -6.91
CA TYR A 185 4.39 -4.22 -7.91
C TYR A 185 2.91 -4.47 -7.67
N TRP A 186 2.12 -3.40 -7.55
CA TRP A 186 0.67 -3.49 -7.70
C TRP A 186 0.31 -3.05 -9.12
N ILE A 187 -0.22 -3.98 -9.91
CA ILE A 187 -0.60 -3.77 -11.29
C ILE A 187 -2.13 -3.87 -11.34
N GLY A 188 -2.80 -2.76 -11.04
CA GLY A 188 -4.26 -2.69 -10.92
C GLY A 188 -4.94 -2.37 -12.24
N SER A 189 -5.90 -3.21 -12.64
CA SER A 189 -6.67 -3.12 -13.90
C SER A 189 -5.86 -2.53 -15.05
N PRO A 190 -4.71 -3.13 -15.40
CA PRO A 190 -3.74 -2.48 -16.28
C PRO A 190 -4.32 -2.34 -17.69
N SER A 191 -4.15 -1.17 -18.30
CA SER A 191 -4.59 -0.88 -19.67
C SER A 191 -3.71 -1.57 -20.72
N LEU A 192 -3.58 -2.89 -20.64
CA LEU A 192 -2.72 -3.71 -21.51
C LEU A 192 -3.22 -3.80 -22.95
N TRP A 193 -4.41 -3.27 -23.26
CA TRP A 193 -4.90 -3.08 -24.62
C TRP A 193 -4.15 -1.98 -25.37
N TRP A 194 -3.41 -1.11 -24.66
CA TRP A 194 -2.69 0.01 -25.24
C TRP A 194 -1.79 -0.42 -26.40
N ASP A 195 -1.88 0.33 -27.49
CA ASP A 195 -1.07 0.16 -28.70
C ASP A 195 -1.03 -1.30 -29.19
N ASN A 196 -2.21 -1.84 -29.46
CA ASN A 196 -2.40 -3.23 -29.92
C ASN A 196 -1.76 -4.27 -29.00
N GLN A 197 -1.89 -4.07 -27.69
CA GLN A 197 -1.30 -4.93 -26.67
C GLN A 197 0.23 -5.03 -26.72
N LEU A 198 0.90 -3.91 -27.01
CA LEU A 198 2.37 -3.81 -27.10
C LEU A 198 3.11 -4.46 -25.92
N SER A 199 2.53 -4.39 -24.72
CA SER A 199 3.12 -4.90 -23.48
C SER A 199 3.54 -6.37 -23.51
N PHE A 200 2.84 -7.23 -24.26
CA PHE A 200 3.21 -8.64 -24.36
C PHE A 200 4.48 -8.88 -25.19
N SER A 201 4.86 -7.93 -26.04
CA SER A 201 6.12 -8.02 -26.81
C SER A 201 7.36 -7.81 -25.92
N TRP A 202 7.20 -7.25 -24.73
CA TRP A 202 8.31 -6.97 -23.81
C TRP A 202 8.78 -8.22 -23.06
N VAL A 203 7.85 -9.11 -22.67
CA VAL A 203 8.15 -10.33 -21.91
C VAL A 203 9.27 -11.18 -22.54
N PRO A 204 9.23 -11.57 -23.83
CA PRO A 204 10.31 -12.34 -24.44
C PRO A 204 11.63 -11.57 -24.51
N LYS A 205 11.60 -10.24 -24.68
CA LYS A 205 12.82 -9.41 -24.71
C LYS A 205 13.51 -9.41 -23.34
N VAL A 206 12.75 -9.23 -22.27
CA VAL A 206 13.26 -9.24 -20.90
C VAL A 206 13.79 -10.61 -20.53
N LYS A 207 13.07 -11.68 -20.89
CA LYS A 207 13.52 -13.06 -20.67
C LYS A 207 14.88 -13.36 -21.31
N ALA A 208 15.16 -12.78 -22.47
CA ALA A 208 16.44 -12.92 -23.15
C ALA A 208 17.54 -12.01 -22.58
N GLY A 209 17.19 -11.06 -21.69
CA GLY A 209 18.11 -10.11 -21.08
C GLY A 209 18.90 -10.68 -19.88
N ALA A 210 19.92 -9.94 -19.45
CA ALA A 210 20.79 -10.35 -18.34
C ALA A 210 20.10 -10.23 -16.97
N THR A 211 19.25 -9.22 -16.78
CA THR A 211 18.57 -8.95 -15.51
C THR A 211 17.11 -9.37 -15.59
N GLN A 212 16.70 -10.27 -14.70
CA GLN A 212 15.34 -10.77 -14.64
C GLN A 212 14.54 -10.07 -13.51
N PRO A 213 13.23 -9.82 -13.71
CA PRO A 213 12.36 -9.38 -12.64
C PRO A 213 12.36 -10.37 -11.47
N HIS A 214 12.34 -9.85 -10.25
CA HIS A 214 12.26 -10.63 -9.02
C HIS A 214 11.36 -9.94 -8.00
N GLY A 215 11.04 -10.65 -6.91
CA GLY A 215 10.23 -10.10 -5.82
C GLY A 215 8.75 -10.44 -5.98
N ARG A 216 7.87 -9.45 -6.08
CA ARG A 216 6.41 -9.64 -6.03
C ARG A 216 5.66 -8.77 -7.02
N ALA A 217 4.69 -9.37 -7.72
CA ALA A 217 3.72 -8.64 -8.53
C ALA A 217 2.31 -9.14 -8.21
N TYR A 218 1.40 -8.21 -7.91
CA TYR A 218 -0.02 -8.50 -7.69
C TYR A 218 -0.87 -7.82 -8.75
N LEU A 219 -1.51 -8.61 -9.61
CA LEU A 219 -2.36 -8.12 -10.68
C LEU A 219 -3.83 -8.19 -10.27
N THR A 220 -4.59 -7.11 -10.42
CA THR A 220 -6.01 -7.09 -10.04
C THR A 220 -6.87 -6.59 -11.19
N VAL A 221 -8.13 -7.02 -11.28
CA VAL A 221 -9.12 -6.48 -12.22
C VAL A 221 -10.54 -6.67 -11.68
N GLY A 222 -11.48 -5.79 -12.05
CA GLY A 222 -12.90 -5.98 -11.82
C GLY A 222 -13.52 -6.94 -12.86
N ALA A 223 -14.37 -7.87 -12.44
CA ALA A 223 -15.01 -8.81 -13.35
C ALA A 223 -16.02 -8.14 -14.30
N LYS A 224 -16.56 -6.98 -13.92
CA LYS A 224 -17.49 -6.19 -14.75
C LYS A 224 -16.77 -5.26 -15.73
N GLU A 225 -15.44 -5.33 -15.81
CA GLU A 225 -14.68 -4.63 -16.84
C GLU A 225 -14.81 -5.30 -18.21
N SER A 226 -14.49 -4.57 -19.27
CA SER A 226 -14.64 -5.03 -20.64
C SER A 226 -13.66 -6.16 -21.00
N VAL A 227 -13.93 -6.84 -22.11
CA VAL A 227 -13.10 -7.92 -22.67
C VAL A 227 -11.68 -7.48 -23.06
N VAL A 228 -11.42 -6.17 -23.13
CA VAL A 228 -10.07 -5.63 -23.37
C VAL A 228 -9.27 -5.43 -22.08
N MET A 229 -9.87 -5.63 -20.90
CA MET A 229 -9.24 -5.48 -19.59
C MET A 229 -8.99 -6.84 -18.92
N VAL A 230 -10.04 -7.64 -18.73
CA VAL A 230 -9.97 -8.87 -17.90
C VAL A 230 -9.04 -9.94 -18.51
N PRO A 231 -9.23 -10.39 -19.77
CA PRO A 231 -8.37 -11.42 -20.35
C PRO A 231 -6.90 -10.99 -20.50
N PRO A 232 -6.57 -9.75 -20.95
CA PRO A 232 -5.17 -9.32 -21.00
C PRO A 232 -4.49 -9.29 -19.63
N MET A 233 -5.16 -8.85 -18.56
CA MET A 233 -4.59 -8.90 -17.20
C MET A 233 -4.26 -10.34 -16.79
N GLN A 234 -5.22 -11.27 -16.96
CA GLN A 234 -5.02 -12.68 -16.63
C GLN A 234 -3.89 -13.30 -17.46
N ARG A 235 -3.82 -13.00 -18.76
CA ARG A 235 -2.74 -13.45 -19.65
C ARG A 235 -1.39 -12.94 -19.16
N MET A 236 -1.28 -11.66 -18.79
CA MET A 236 -0.04 -11.08 -18.30
C MET A 236 0.40 -11.74 -16.99
N ALA A 237 -0.52 -12.03 -16.06
CA ALA A 237 -0.20 -12.77 -14.84
C ALA A 237 0.42 -14.15 -15.15
N VAL A 238 -0.14 -14.88 -16.12
CA VAL A 238 0.40 -16.18 -16.58
C VAL A 238 1.77 -16.01 -17.24
N GLU A 239 1.94 -15.03 -18.12
CA GLU A 239 3.22 -14.75 -18.79
C GLU A 239 4.33 -14.39 -17.81
N LEU A 240 4.04 -13.53 -16.83
CA LEU A 240 5.00 -13.15 -15.80
C LEU A 240 5.41 -14.37 -14.96
N LYS A 241 4.42 -15.16 -14.50
CA LYS A 241 4.67 -16.36 -13.68
C LYS A 241 5.47 -17.43 -14.44
N ARG A 242 5.19 -17.62 -15.73
CA ARG A 242 5.86 -18.62 -16.56
C ARG A 242 7.30 -18.25 -16.88
N ASN A 243 7.58 -16.97 -17.12
CA ASN A 243 8.87 -16.55 -17.65
C ASN A 243 9.84 -16.04 -16.58
N PHE A 244 9.37 -15.65 -15.39
CA PHE A 244 10.20 -15.07 -14.33
C PHE A 244 10.00 -15.82 -13.00
N PRO A 245 10.71 -16.94 -12.76
CA PRO A 245 10.49 -17.80 -11.58
C PRO A 245 10.80 -17.13 -10.24
N GLU A 246 11.72 -16.16 -10.23
CA GLU A 246 12.08 -15.36 -9.04
C GLU A 246 11.07 -14.24 -8.73
N LEU A 247 10.08 -14.04 -9.60
CA LEU A 247 8.97 -13.11 -9.39
C LEU A 247 7.75 -13.87 -8.87
N ARG A 248 7.39 -13.64 -7.61
CA ARG A 248 6.15 -14.17 -7.05
C ARG A 248 4.95 -13.40 -7.60
N VAL A 249 4.21 -14.04 -8.50
CA VAL A 249 3.01 -13.45 -9.12
C VAL A 249 1.74 -13.94 -8.41
N GLY A 250 0.91 -12.98 -7.99
CA GLY A 250 -0.47 -13.22 -7.57
C GLY A 250 -1.43 -12.45 -8.48
N SER A 251 -2.64 -12.96 -8.63
CA SER A 251 -3.68 -12.28 -9.41
C SER A 251 -5.07 -12.48 -8.82
N GLN A 252 -5.93 -11.47 -8.93
CA GLN A 252 -7.31 -11.55 -8.48
C GLN A 252 -8.28 -10.83 -9.42
N VAL A 253 -9.37 -11.52 -9.76
CA VAL A 253 -10.54 -10.96 -10.44
C VAL A 253 -11.62 -10.74 -9.38
N TYR A 254 -12.19 -9.53 -9.31
CA TYR A 254 -13.17 -9.16 -8.30
C TYR A 254 -14.60 -9.29 -8.88
N PRO A 255 -15.41 -10.29 -8.47
CA PRO A 255 -16.63 -10.70 -9.17
C PRO A 255 -17.70 -9.62 -9.32
N ASP A 256 -17.72 -8.61 -8.45
CA ASP A 256 -18.75 -7.56 -8.45
C ASP A 256 -18.26 -6.16 -8.79
N GLU A 257 -16.97 -6.03 -9.09
CA GLU A 257 -16.33 -4.73 -9.26
C GLU A 257 -16.26 -4.31 -10.73
N SER A 258 -16.48 -3.00 -10.94
CA SER A 258 -16.23 -2.28 -12.19
C SER A 258 -14.80 -1.68 -12.22
N HIS A 259 -14.43 -1.04 -13.33
CA HIS A 259 -13.11 -0.39 -13.46
C HIS A 259 -12.84 0.63 -12.34
N GLY A 260 -13.82 1.45 -11.99
CA GLY A 260 -13.65 2.45 -10.93
C GLY A 260 -13.75 1.86 -9.51
N SER A 261 -14.72 0.97 -9.28
CA SER A 261 -15.01 0.48 -7.93
C SER A 261 -13.98 -0.52 -7.39
N VAL A 262 -13.26 -1.22 -8.28
CA VAL A 262 -12.23 -2.21 -7.89
C VAL A 262 -11.06 -1.59 -7.12
N VAL A 263 -10.79 -0.29 -7.28
CA VAL A 263 -9.58 0.38 -6.74
C VAL A 263 -9.44 0.17 -5.24
N GLY A 264 -10.49 0.44 -4.46
CA GLY A 264 -10.43 0.32 -2.99
C GLY A 264 -10.15 -1.11 -2.52
N GLY A 265 -10.90 -2.08 -3.07
CA GLY A 265 -10.72 -3.50 -2.75
C GLY A 265 -9.36 -4.04 -3.21
N ALA A 266 -8.85 -3.57 -4.34
CA ALA A 266 -7.56 -3.95 -4.90
C ALA A 266 -6.38 -3.47 -4.05
N ILE A 267 -6.36 -2.19 -3.65
CA ILE A 267 -5.28 -1.59 -2.86
C ILE A 267 -5.03 -2.41 -1.57
N SER A 268 -6.09 -2.71 -0.83
CA SER A 268 -5.99 -3.46 0.43
C SER A 268 -5.40 -4.88 0.24
N ARG A 269 -5.80 -5.60 -0.82
CA ARG A 269 -5.28 -6.95 -1.09
C ARG A 269 -3.86 -6.88 -1.65
N ALA A 270 -3.57 -5.91 -2.51
CA ALA A 270 -2.25 -5.68 -3.06
C ALA A 270 -1.24 -5.36 -1.96
N LEU A 271 -1.53 -4.42 -1.06
CA LEU A 271 -0.63 -4.08 0.04
C LEU A 271 -0.34 -5.27 0.96
N ARG A 272 -1.33 -6.14 1.23
CA ARG A 272 -1.09 -7.39 1.98
C ARG A 272 -0.28 -8.42 1.21
N PHE A 273 -0.48 -8.56 -0.10
CA PHE A 273 0.36 -9.44 -0.90
C PHE A 273 1.80 -8.92 -0.97
N LEU A 274 1.96 -7.61 -1.15
CA LEU A 274 3.24 -6.96 -1.34
C LEU A 274 4.01 -6.84 -0.03
N TYR A 275 3.42 -6.35 1.06
CA TYR A 275 4.10 -6.01 2.31
C TYR A 275 3.55 -6.75 3.53
N GLY A 276 2.43 -7.44 3.37
CA GLY A 276 1.88 -8.35 4.35
C GLY A 276 2.55 -9.71 4.34
N GLU A 277 2.06 -10.58 5.22
CA GLU A 277 2.72 -11.81 5.64
C GLU A 277 2.69 -12.96 4.66
N PHE A 278 2.22 -12.72 3.44
CA PHE A 278 2.78 -13.49 2.34
C PHE A 278 4.30 -13.25 2.20
N GLY A 279 4.91 -12.29 2.92
CA GLY A 279 6.30 -11.86 2.78
C GLY A 279 7.10 -11.48 4.02
N ARG A 280 6.72 -11.96 5.20
CA ARG A 280 7.73 -12.18 6.24
C ARG A 280 8.40 -13.52 5.91
N PRO A 281 9.73 -13.63 5.80
CA PRO A 281 10.37 -14.93 5.89
C PRO A 281 9.90 -15.54 7.20
N THR A 282 9.13 -16.62 7.14
CA THR A 282 8.84 -17.38 8.35
C THR A 282 10.13 -18.07 8.74
N VAL A 283 10.80 -17.55 9.75
CA VAL A 283 11.98 -18.20 10.30
C VAL A 283 11.48 -19.37 11.13
N ALA A 284 11.93 -20.57 10.79
CA ALA A 284 11.74 -21.72 11.66
C ALA A 284 12.54 -21.49 12.96
N LEU A 285 11.87 -21.05 14.01
CA LEU A 285 12.50 -20.91 15.31
C LEU A 285 12.94 -22.28 15.83
N SER A 286 14.16 -22.35 16.37
CA SER A 286 14.62 -23.52 17.09
C SER A 286 13.71 -23.81 18.29
N PRO A 287 13.64 -25.05 18.79
CA PRO A 287 12.90 -25.37 20.01
C PRO A 287 13.28 -24.47 21.20
N ALA A 288 14.58 -24.16 21.34
CA ALA A 288 15.08 -23.25 22.38
C ALA A 288 14.54 -21.83 22.20
N ALA A 289 14.56 -21.28 20.98
CA ALA A 289 14.05 -19.94 20.71
C ALA A 289 12.53 -19.85 20.97
N LYS A 290 11.75 -20.89 20.62
CA LYS A 290 10.32 -20.94 20.94
C LYS A 290 10.08 -20.98 22.46
N ALA A 291 10.92 -21.71 23.20
CA ALA A 291 10.83 -21.79 24.66
C ALA A 291 11.09 -20.44 25.35
N GLU A 292 11.91 -19.56 24.77
CA GLU A 292 12.15 -18.21 25.30
C GLU A 292 10.87 -17.35 25.38
N TYR A 293 9.85 -17.64 24.57
CA TYR A 293 8.55 -16.95 24.59
C TYR A 293 7.55 -17.59 25.56
N ALA A 294 7.78 -18.83 25.97
CA ALA A 294 6.84 -19.59 26.78
C ALA A 294 6.60 -18.92 28.13
N GLY A 295 5.34 -18.70 28.51
CA GLY A 295 4.99 -18.07 29.78
C GLY A 295 3.63 -17.38 29.76
N ASP A 296 3.24 -16.89 30.92
CA ASP A 296 2.11 -15.99 31.08
C ASP A 296 2.64 -14.54 31.05
N TRP A 297 2.02 -13.71 30.23
CA TRP A 297 2.43 -12.33 29.94
C TRP A 297 1.26 -11.40 30.20
N THR A 298 1.48 -10.34 30.97
CA THR A 298 0.45 -9.40 31.40
C THR A 298 0.70 -8.03 30.79
N GLY A 299 -0.30 -7.51 30.08
CA GLY A 299 -0.37 -6.10 29.65
C GLY A 299 -1.58 -5.42 30.27
N THR A 300 -1.82 -4.15 29.92
CA THR A 300 -2.97 -3.40 30.41
C THR A 300 -4.26 -4.03 29.90
N GLY A 301 -5.12 -4.51 30.81
CA GLY A 301 -6.44 -5.07 30.49
C GLY A 301 -6.44 -6.40 29.73
N LEU A 302 -5.29 -7.00 29.40
CA LEU A 302 -5.20 -8.24 28.64
C LEU A 302 -3.99 -9.09 29.08
N SER A 303 -4.27 -10.33 29.49
CA SER A 303 -3.24 -11.33 29.81
C SER A 303 -3.19 -12.40 28.74
N LEU A 304 -1.97 -12.78 28.36
CA LEU A 304 -1.65 -13.73 27.30
C LEU A 304 -0.92 -14.93 27.88
N ARG A 305 -1.17 -16.11 27.33
CA ARG A 305 -0.40 -17.32 27.59
C ARG A 305 0.24 -17.78 26.29
N LEU A 306 1.57 -17.87 26.30
CA LEU A 306 2.36 -18.33 25.17
C LEU A 306 2.93 -19.73 25.44
N ARG A 307 2.81 -20.62 24.46
CA ARG A 307 3.29 -22.01 24.52
C ARG A 307 3.97 -22.41 23.20
N PRO A 308 5.17 -23.04 23.21
CA PRO A 308 5.81 -23.55 22.01
C PRO A 308 4.94 -24.61 21.31
N THR A 309 4.91 -24.60 19.98
CA THR A 309 4.31 -25.67 19.16
C THR A 309 5.26 -26.13 18.07
N ALA A 310 4.87 -27.18 17.33
CA ALA A 310 5.60 -27.60 16.14
C ALA A 310 5.66 -26.47 15.08
N LYS A 311 4.54 -25.75 14.89
CA LYS A 311 4.36 -24.74 13.83
C LYS A 311 4.77 -23.31 14.23
N GLY A 312 5.02 -23.05 15.52
CA GLY A 312 5.34 -21.70 16.00
C GLY A 312 5.21 -21.57 17.52
N VAL A 313 4.59 -20.48 17.98
CA VAL A 313 4.25 -20.25 19.39
C VAL A 313 2.74 -20.05 19.48
N ALA A 314 2.02 -20.98 20.12
CA ALA A 314 0.60 -20.79 20.40
C ALA A 314 0.40 -19.63 21.37
N ILE A 315 -0.61 -18.81 21.08
CA ILE A 315 -1.09 -17.74 21.94
C ILE A 315 -2.52 -18.05 22.39
N SER A 316 -2.81 -17.85 23.66
CA SER A 316 -4.17 -17.91 24.20
C SER A 316 -4.47 -16.79 25.17
N PHE A 317 -5.66 -16.22 25.14
CA PHE A 317 -6.13 -15.18 26.08
C PHE A 317 -7.64 -15.21 26.20
N THR A 318 -8.17 -14.61 27.27
CA THR A 318 -9.62 -14.46 27.46
C THR A 318 -10.06 -13.08 27.00
N TYR A 319 -11.07 -13.04 26.12
CA TYR A 319 -11.71 -11.80 25.66
C TYR A 319 -13.22 -11.99 25.66
N SER A 320 -13.96 -11.08 26.29
CA SER A 320 -15.43 -11.16 26.43
C SER A 320 -15.95 -12.52 26.92
N GLY A 321 -15.24 -13.14 27.88
CA GLY A 321 -15.60 -14.45 28.45
C GLY A 321 -15.26 -15.66 27.57
N GLN A 322 -14.71 -15.46 26.36
CA GLN A 322 -14.29 -16.52 25.47
C GLN A 322 -12.76 -16.67 25.47
N THR A 323 -12.28 -17.91 25.42
CA THR A 323 -10.86 -18.19 25.24
C THR A 323 -10.52 -18.17 23.76
N MET A 324 -9.71 -17.21 23.35
CA MET A 324 -9.18 -17.09 22.00
C MET A 324 -7.85 -17.85 21.93
N VAL A 325 -7.61 -18.56 20.82
CA VAL A 325 -6.37 -19.30 20.57
C VAL A 325 -5.92 -19.05 19.13
N ASP A 326 -4.63 -18.79 18.93
CA ASP A 326 -4.00 -18.75 17.61
C ASP A 326 -2.57 -19.30 17.65
N THR A 327 -1.92 -19.41 16.50
CA THR A 327 -0.50 -19.74 16.37
C THR A 327 0.27 -18.56 15.81
N LEU A 328 1.24 -18.08 16.60
CA LEU A 328 2.18 -17.07 16.15
C LEU A 328 3.31 -17.72 15.33
N ALA A 329 3.48 -17.25 14.09
CA ALA A 329 4.67 -17.47 13.29
C ALA A 329 5.75 -16.44 13.65
N ALA A 330 6.99 -16.68 13.21
CA ALA A 330 8.13 -15.83 13.51
C ALA A 330 8.69 -15.17 12.26
N ALA A 331 8.83 -13.84 12.27
CA ALA A 331 9.47 -13.07 11.19
C ALA A 331 10.99 -13.01 11.37
N SER A 332 11.44 -13.15 12.61
CA SER A 332 12.83 -13.16 13.05
C SER A 332 12.89 -13.88 14.40
N ARG A 333 14.08 -13.98 15.01
CA ARG A 333 14.22 -14.46 16.39
C ARG A 333 13.38 -13.65 17.39
N ASP A 334 13.20 -12.35 17.13
CA ASP A 334 12.64 -11.37 18.06
C ASP A 334 11.28 -10.81 17.63
N THR A 335 10.66 -11.38 16.60
CA THR A 335 9.40 -10.88 16.08
C THR A 335 8.45 -12.04 15.82
N LEU A 336 7.37 -12.09 16.60
CA LEU A 336 6.27 -13.03 16.43
C LEU A 336 5.04 -12.33 15.88
N PHE A 337 4.20 -13.06 15.18
CA PHE A 337 2.99 -12.53 14.59
C PHE A 337 1.95 -13.61 14.34
N SER A 338 0.68 -13.24 14.33
CA SER A 338 -0.39 -14.16 13.98
C SER A 338 -0.63 -14.16 12.47
N ALA A 339 -0.45 -15.32 11.84
CA ALA A 339 -0.76 -15.56 10.43
C ALA A 339 -2.19 -16.12 10.22
N GLY A 340 -3.01 -16.12 11.29
CA GLY A 340 -4.27 -16.86 11.40
C GLY A 340 -5.49 -15.96 11.60
N THR A 341 -6.36 -16.38 12.52
CA THR A 341 -7.71 -15.83 12.78
C THR A 341 -7.73 -14.50 13.52
N MET A 342 -6.66 -14.13 14.22
CA MET A 342 -6.53 -12.83 14.90
C MET A 342 -5.35 -12.04 14.35
N SER A 343 -5.43 -10.71 14.39
CA SER A 343 -4.28 -9.86 14.10
C SER A 343 -3.49 -9.60 15.37
N ALA A 344 -2.25 -10.11 15.42
CA ALA A 344 -1.35 -9.93 16.55
C ALA A 344 0.10 -9.82 16.08
N GLN A 345 0.86 -8.90 16.66
CA GLN A 345 2.31 -8.80 16.46
C GLN A 345 3.00 -8.58 17.79
N PHE A 346 4.15 -9.21 17.99
CA PHE A 346 4.99 -9.05 19.17
C PHE A 346 6.43 -8.85 18.78
N VAL A 347 7.07 -7.84 19.37
CA VAL A 347 8.51 -7.62 19.28
C VAL A 347 9.14 -7.87 20.65
N ALA A 348 10.06 -8.82 20.71
CA ALA A 348 10.82 -9.12 21.91
C ALA A 348 11.82 -8.01 22.20
N VAL A 349 11.74 -7.42 23.39
CA VAL A 349 12.74 -6.50 23.93
C VAL A 349 13.60 -7.26 24.91
N ARG A 350 14.90 -7.36 24.62
CA ARG A 350 15.85 -8.15 25.42
C ARG A 350 16.56 -7.31 26.48
N ASP A 351 16.88 -7.93 27.61
CA ASP A 351 17.75 -7.35 28.65
C ASP A 351 19.23 -7.41 28.24
N ALA A 352 20.12 -6.83 29.05
CA ALA A 352 21.57 -6.87 28.84
C ALA A 352 22.17 -8.29 28.84
N LYS A 353 21.42 -9.29 29.35
CA LYS A 353 21.80 -10.71 29.35
C LYS A 353 21.20 -11.46 28.14
N GLY A 354 20.59 -10.75 27.20
CA GLY A 354 19.99 -11.30 25.99
C GLY A 354 18.68 -12.06 26.22
N ARG A 355 18.03 -11.94 27.39
CA ARG A 355 16.74 -12.61 27.68
C ARG A 355 15.58 -11.68 27.36
N ILE A 356 14.44 -12.22 26.94
CA ILE A 356 13.24 -11.41 26.67
C ILE A 356 12.75 -10.80 27.99
N ALA A 357 12.91 -9.48 28.13
CA ALA A 357 12.47 -8.71 29.29
C ALA A 357 10.98 -8.37 29.20
N LYS A 358 10.53 -7.97 28.00
CA LYS A 358 9.14 -7.65 27.68
C LYS A 358 8.83 -7.95 26.22
N LEU A 359 7.56 -8.10 25.91
CA LEU A 359 7.04 -8.13 24.54
C LEU A 359 6.30 -6.82 24.28
N LYS A 360 6.74 -6.04 23.30
CA LYS A 360 5.92 -4.93 22.78
C LYS A 360 4.93 -5.55 21.80
N GLY A 361 3.68 -5.66 22.21
CA GLY A 361 2.62 -6.37 21.49
C GLY A 361 1.55 -5.44 20.94
N THR A 362 1.12 -5.69 19.71
CA THR A 362 -0.05 -5.05 19.09
C THR A 362 -1.13 -6.11 18.90
N MET A 363 -2.26 -5.93 19.56
CA MET A 363 -3.42 -6.83 19.49
C MET A 363 -4.70 -6.02 19.65
N LEU A 364 -5.79 -6.43 18.98
CA LEU A 364 -7.10 -5.79 19.08
C LEU A 364 -7.06 -4.26 18.85
N GLY A 365 -6.17 -3.80 17.97
CA GLY A 365 -6.00 -2.37 17.63
C GLY A 365 -5.20 -1.54 18.64
N ALA A 366 -4.68 -2.13 19.73
CA ALA A 366 -3.88 -1.44 20.72
C ALA A 366 -2.44 -1.99 20.77
N THR A 367 -1.47 -1.08 20.92
CA THR A 367 -0.06 -1.44 21.13
C THR A 367 0.34 -1.17 22.58
N GLN A 368 0.88 -2.17 23.26
CA GLN A 368 1.30 -2.06 24.65
C GLN A 368 2.45 -3.01 25.01
N ASP A 369 3.05 -2.80 26.18
CA ASP A 369 4.04 -3.71 26.72
C ASP A 369 3.36 -4.85 27.49
N TYR A 370 3.87 -6.06 27.28
CA TYR A 370 3.53 -7.25 28.06
C TYR A 370 4.77 -7.73 28.81
N VAL A 371 4.63 -7.88 30.11
CA VAL A 371 5.70 -8.37 31.00
C VAL A 371 5.36 -9.76 31.50
N ARG A 372 6.37 -10.60 31.76
CA ARG A 372 6.11 -11.92 32.34
C ARG A 372 5.43 -11.75 33.69
N GLY A 373 4.33 -12.46 33.91
CA GLY A 373 3.69 -12.53 35.23
C GLY A 373 4.72 -13.03 36.25
N LYS A 374 4.79 -12.37 37.42
CA LYS A 374 5.50 -12.95 38.57
C LYS A 374 4.77 -14.26 38.91
N LYS A 375 5.50 -15.37 38.93
CA LYS A 375 4.98 -16.64 39.45
C LYS A 375 4.54 -16.48 40.90
#